data_AF-A0A9X2STD8-F1
#
_entry.id   AF-A0A9X2STD8-F1
#
_cell.length_a   1.000
_cell.length_b   1.000
_cell.length_c   1.000
_cell.angle_alpha   90.00
_cell.angle_beta   90.00
_cell.angle_gamma   90.00
#
_symmetry.space_group_name_H-M   'P 1'
#
loop_
_entity.id
_entity.type
_entity.pdbx_description
1 polymer ?
#
loop_
_entity_poly.entity_id
_entity_poly.type
_entity_poly.pdbx_seq_one_letter_code
_entity_poly.pdbx_strand_id
1 'polypeptide(L)'
;MSQKRPKKIDLEKIVASSTTNSKGTRSAILEASALFDSNSESIMITSQNGFADVKVSVTNLFTNETIFSDSYSTSEIILNLAGLLNEGEEYRLEITIGDTILYGDFIY
;
A
#
# COMPACT_ATOMS: atom_id res chain seq x y z
N MET A 1 -5.23 5.00 -28.01
CA MET A 1 -5.82 4.74 -26.68
C MET A 1 -5.63 5.99 -25.84
N SER A 2 -6.66 6.43 -25.09
CA SER A 2 -6.54 7.60 -24.21
C SER A 2 -5.79 7.19 -22.94
N GLN A 3 -4.75 7.92 -22.55
CA GLN A 3 -4.01 7.66 -21.31
C GLN A 3 -4.91 7.98 -20.11
N LYS A 4 -5.13 6.98 -19.24
CA LYS A 4 -5.84 7.21 -17.97
C LYS A 4 -4.90 7.96 -17.00
N ARG A 5 -5.43 8.87 -16.20
CA ARG A 5 -4.61 9.51 -15.15
C ARG A 5 -4.43 8.54 -13.97
N PRO A 6 -3.27 8.54 -13.30
CA PRO A 6 -3.11 7.81 -12.05
C PRO A 6 -4.19 8.22 -11.04
N LYS A 7 -4.73 7.24 -10.33
CA LYS A 7 -5.79 7.41 -9.32
C LYS A 7 -5.19 7.25 -7.93
N LYS A 8 -5.62 8.10 -7.01
CA LYS A 8 -5.25 7.96 -5.60
C LYS A 8 -5.92 6.71 -5.02
N ILE A 9 -5.14 5.95 -4.25
CA ILE A 9 -5.66 4.93 -3.34
C ILE A 9 -5.82 5.60 -1.99
N ASP A 10 -7.04 5.62 -1.46
CA ASP A 10 -7.31 6.20 -0.15
C ASP A 10 -6.85 5.22 0.94
N LEU A 11 -5.77 5.59 1.63
CA LEU A 11 -5.16 4.78 2.67
C LEU A 11 -5.81 5.05 4.03
N GLU A 12 -6.30 3.99 4.66
CA GLU A 12 -6.81 3.95 6.02
C GLU A 12 -5.79 3.30 6.95
N LYS A 13 -5.70 3.83 8.18
CA LYS A 13 -4.76 3.35 9.20
C LYS A 13 -5.45 2.45 10.21
N ILE A 14 -4.95 1.23 10.36
CA ILE A 14 -5.23 0.35 11.49
C ILE A 14 -4.01 0.30 12.40
N VAL A 15 -4.20 0.60 13.68
CA VAL A 15 -3.20 0.34 14.71
C VAL A 15 -3.52 -1.01 15.32
N ALA A 16 -2.67 -2.02 15.11
CA ALA A 16 -2.81 -3.29 15.80
C ALA A 16 -2.62 -3.04 17.30
N SER A 17 -3.70 -3.18 18.07
CA SER A 17 -3.71 -2.87 19.50
C SER A 17 -3.01 -3.98 20.30
N SER A 18 -1.68 -3.96 20.38
CA SER A 18 -0.91 -4.58 21.46
C SER A 18 0.47 -3.92 21.50
N THR A 19 0.75 -3.01 22.42
CA THR A 19 1.13 -3.33 23.79
C THR A 19 0.98 -2.08 24.66
N THR A 20 0.73 -2.32 25.95
CA THR A 20 0.72 -1.38 27.09
C THR A 20 1.24 0.03 26.83
N ASN A 21 0.47 1.04 27.25
CA ASN A 21 0.89 2.43 27.48
C ASN A 21 2.31 2.53 28.08
N SER A 22 3.33 2.52 27.23
CA SER A 22 4.66 2.95 27.60
C SER A 22 4.67 4.47 27.50
N LYS A 23 4.98 5.11 28.62
CA LYS A 23 5.11 6.56 28.72
C LYS A 23 6.03 7.08 27.61
N GLY A 24 5.46 7.82 26.68
CA GLY A 24 6.17 8.83 25.90
C GLY A 24 6.85 8.34 24.64
N THR A 25 6.06 7.98 23.62
CA THR A 25 6.48 8.19 22.23
C THR A 25 5.26 8.66 21.46
N ARG A 26 5.24 9.91 20.99
CA ARG A 26 4.22 10.38 20.06
C ARG A 26 4.27 9.43 18.86
N SER A 27 3.18 8.74 18.53
CA SER A 27 3.09 8.03 17.26
C SER A 27 3.41 9.02 16.16
N ALA A 28 4.53 8.83 15.47
CA ALA A 28 4.80 9.58 14.26
C ALA A 28 3.58 9.38 13.35
N ILE A 29 2.97 10.48 12.90
CA ILE A 29 1.92 10.40 11.89
C ILE A 29 2.63 9.88 10.65
N LEU A 30 2.36 8.63 10.33
CA LEU A 30 2.89 8.02 9.13
C LEU A 30 2.03 8.52 7.96
N GLU A 31 2.55 9.48 7.22
CA GLU A 31 1.92 10.05 6.04
C GLU A 31 2.45 9.33 4.80
N ALA A 32 1.86 8.18 4.48
CA ALA A 32 2.08 7.53 3.19
C ALA A 32 1.00 7.96 2.19
N SER A 33 1.35 8.01 0.91
CA SER A 33 0.41 8.20 -0.18
C SER A 33 0.63 7.13 -1.25
N ALA A 34 -0.44 6.71 -1.91
CA ALA A 34 -0.40 5.70 -2.95
C ALA A 34 -1.18 6.15 -4.20
N LEU A 35 -0.57 5.97 -5.36
CA LEU A 35 -1.15 6.27 -6.67
C LEU A 35 -1.10 5.03 -7.55
N PHE A 36 -2.25 4.59 -8.06
CA PHE A 36 -2.36 3.51 -9.03
C PHE A 36 -2.40 4.06 -10.46
N ASP A 37 -1.49 3.61 -11.31
CA ASP A 37 -1.52 3.87 -12.75
C ASP A 37 -1.92 2.60 -13.52
N SER A 38 -3.17 2.59 -13.99
CA SER A 38 -3.71 1.47 -14.78
C SER A 38 -3.06 1.31 -16.16
N ASN A 39 -2.35 2.32 -16.69
CA ASN A 39 -1.70 2.16 -18.00
C ASN A 39 -0.41 1.35 -17.90
N SER A 40 0.30 1.46 -16.77
CA SER A 40 1.55 0.77 -16.49
C SER A 40 1.37 -0.42 -15.54
N GLU A 41 0.14 -0.65 -15.07
CA GLU A 41 -0.19 -1.62 -14.02
C GLU A 41 0.76 -1.46 -12.82
N SER A 42 0.91 -0.23 -12.33
CA SER A 42 1.87 0.08 -11.28
C SER A 42 1.26 0.90 -10.13
N ILE A 43 1.83 0.73 -8.94
CA ILE A 43 1.49 1.54 -7.77
C ILE A 43 2.75 2.26 -7.30
N MET A 44 2.69 3.59 -7.25
CA MET A 44 3.71 4.42 -6.62
C MET A 44 3.29 4.70 -5.18
N ILE A 45 4.17 4.38 -4.23
CA ILE A 45 3.97 4.63 -2.80
C ILE A 45 5.08 5.54 -2.31
N THR A 46 4.70 6.65 -1.67
CA THR A 46 5.63 7.62 -1.09
C THR A 46 5.31 7.87 0.37
N SER A 47 6.33 8.25 1.13
CA SER A 47 6.22 8.69 2.52
C SER A 47 7.12 9.91 2.70
N GLN A 48 6.73 10.88 3.53
CA GLN A 48 7.53 12.08 3.79
C GLN A 48 8.96 11.77 4.24
N ASN A 49 9.13 10.71 5.03
CA ASN A 49 10.42 10.31 5.60
C ASN A 49 10.99 9.05 4.96
N GLY A 50 10.41 8.61 3.83
CA GLY A 50 10.69 7.31 3.25
C GLY A 50 10.18 6.15 4.11
N PHE A 51 10.62 4.95 3.75
CA PHE A 51 10.24 3.69 4.36
C PHE A 51 11.48 2.96 4.89
N ALA A 52 11.36 2.42 6.11
CA ALA A 52 12.34 1.54 6.71
C ALA A 52 11.64 0.25 7.13
N ASP A 53 12.11 -0.87 6.59
CA ASP A 53 11.66 -2.24 6.90
C ASP A 53 10.14 -2.40 6.80
N VAL A 54 9.57 -1.97 5.67
CA VAL A 54 8.13 -2.05 5.42
C VAL A 54 7.79 -3.24 4.56
N LYS A 55 6.72 -3.94 4.89
CA LYS A 55 6.17 -5.01 4.05
C LYS A 55 5.01 -4.44 3.24
N VAL A 56 5.02 -4.66 1.94
CA VAL A 56 3.94 -4.25 1.04
C VAL A 56 3.35 -5.48 0.39
N SER A 57 2.02 -5.57 0.36
CA SER A 57 1.31 -6.65 -0.32
C SER A 57 0.11 -6.15 -1.08
N VAL A 58 -0.27 -6.88 -2.13
CA VAL A 58 -1.49 -6.66 -2.90
C VAL A 58 -2.29 -7.95 -2.89
N THR A 59 -3.52 -7.88 -2.42
CA THR A 59 -4.44 -9.02 -2.31
C THR A 59 -5.65 -8.78 -3.20
N ASN A 60 -6.00 -9.76 -4.02
CA ASN A 60 -7.23 -9.77 -4.79
C ASN A 60 -8.42 -10.01 -3.83
N LEU A 61 -9.38 -9.09 -3.77
CA LEU A 61 -10.50 -9.19 -2.83
C LEU A 61 -11.56 -10.19 -3.25
N PHE A 62 -11.63 -10.55 -4.53
CA PHE A 62 -12.53 -11.57 -5.03
C PHE A 62 -12.05 -12.98 -4.70
N THR A 63 -10.76 -13.27 -4.93
CA THR A 63 -10.18 -14.60 -4.66
C THR A 63 -9.57 -14.74 -3.26
N ASN A 64 -9.34 -13.62 -2.58
CA ASN A 64 -8.59 -13.53 -1.33
C ASN A 64 -7.13 -14.04 -1.44
N GLU A 65 -6.56 -14.03 -2.66
CA GLU A 65 -5.17 -14.41 -2.91
C GLU A 65 -4.25 -13.19 -2.91
N THR A 66 -3.11 -13.29 -2.21
CA THR A 66 -2.04 -12.29 -2.27
C THR A 66 -1.24 -12.49 -3.56
N ILE A 67 -1.43 -11.59 -4.53
CA ILE A 67 -0.79 -11.65 -5.85
C ILE A 67 0.62 -11.04 -5.85
N PHE A 68 0.91 -10.21 -4.86
CA PHE A 68 2.21 -9.57 -4.68
C PHE A 68 2.53 -9.40 -3.19
N SER A 69 3.77 -9.67 -2.79
CA SER A 69 4.26 -9.37 -1.44
C SER A 69 5.77 -9.22 -1.45
N ASP A 70 6.28 -8.08 -0.97
CA ASP A 70 7.72 -7.84 -0.83
C ASP A 70 8.03 -6.87 0.32
N SER A 71 9.31 -6.72 0.66
CA SER A 71 9.80 -5.82 1.71
C SER A 71 10.71 -4.74 1.16
N TYR A 72 10.62 -3.54 1.72
CA TYR A 72 11.28 -2.35 1.20
C TYR A 72 11.91 -1.49 2.30
N SER A 73 13.08 -0.93 1.99
CA SER A 73 13.77 0.10 2.77
C SER A 73 14.32 1.16 1.82
N THR A 74 13.45 2.10 1.42
CA THR A 74 13.69 3.10 0.35
C THR A 74 12.81 4.33 0.57
N SER A 75 13.17 5.47 -0.05
CA SER A 75 12.37 6.70 0.00
C SER A 75 11.05 6.60 -0.77
N GLU A 76 11.02 5.79 -1.83
CA GLU A 76 9.89 5.62 -2.74
C GLU A 76 9.82 4.17 -3.21
N ILE A 77 8.60 3.63 -3.29
CA ILE A 77 8.34 2.25 -3.72
C ILE A 77 7.50 2.32 -5.00
N ILE A 78 7.94 1.59 -6.03
CA ILE A 78 7.16 1.36 -7.25
C ILE A 78 6.87 -0.13 -7.34
N LEU A 79 5.60 -0.50 -7.21
CA LEU A 79 5.13 -1.86 -7.43
C LEU A 79 4.82 -2.04 -8.90
N ASN A 80 5.41 -3.04 -9.53
CA ASN A 80 5.06 -3.45 -10.88
C ASN A 80 4.12 -4.67 -10.78
N LEU A 81 2.87 -4.48 -11.19
CA LEU A 81 1.82 -5.48 -11.15
C LEU A 81 1.44 -5.97 -12.57
N ALA A 82 2.28 -5.68 -13.57
CA ALA A 82 2.03 -6.02 -14.96
C ALA A 82 1.74 -7.52 -15.13
N GLY A 83 0.54 -7.83 -15.64
CA GLY A 83 0.07 -9.19 -15.88
C GLY A 83 -0.41 -9.93 -14.63
N LEU A 84 -0.50 -9.25 -13.48
CA LEU A 84 -1.02 -9.82 -12.23
C LEU A 84 -2.47 -9.39 -11.93
N LEU A 85 -2.97 -8.36 -12.63
CA LEU A 85 -4.29 -7.78 -12.40
C LEU A 85 -5.30 -8.20 -13.48
N ASN A 86 -6.53 -8.47 -13.06
CA ASN A 86 -7.69 -8.73 -13.91
C ASN A 86 -8.61 -7.50 -13.95
N GLU A 87 -9.03 -7.11 -15.16
CA GLU A 87 -9.90 -5.95 -15.38
C GLU A 87 -11.26 -6.13 -14.69
N GLY A 88 -11.69 -5.10 -13.96
CA GLY A 88 -12.95 -5.05 -13.23
C GLY A 88 -12.89 -5.64 -11.82
N GLU A 89 -11.75 -6.21 -11.40
CA GLU A 89 -11.58 -6.76 -10.05
C GLU A 89 -11.05 -5.72 -9.06
N GLU A 90 -11.35 -5.95 -7.78
CA GLU A 90 -10.94 -5.10 -6.67
C GLU A 90 -9.77 -5.73 -5.91
N TYR A 91 -8.82 -4.89 -5.52
CA TYR A 91 -7.58 -5.27 -4.88
C TYR A 91 -7.36 -4.41 -3.64
N ARG A 92 -6.74 -4.99 -2.63
CA ARG A 92 -6.27 -4.29 -1.44
C ARG A 92 -4.77 -4.15 -1.47
N LEU A 93 -4.30 -2.92 -1.45
CA LEU A 93 -2.92 -2.59 -1.10
C LEU A 93 -2.81 -2.57 0.43
N GLU A 94 -1.83 -3.28 0.98
CA GLU A 94 -1.50 -3.26 2.41
C GLU A 94 -0.03 -2.93 2.61
N ILE A 95 0.26 -1.98 3.50
CA ILE A 95 1.59 -1.51 3.87
C ILE A 95 1.72 -1.70 5.38
N THR A 96 2.52 -2.68 5.79
CA THR A 96 2.79 -3.01 7.20
C THR A 96 4.12 -2.39 7.64
N ILE A 97 4.07 -1.61 8.73
CA ILE A 97 5.18 -0.82 9.28
C ILE A 97 5.19 -1.01 10.80
N GLY A 98 6.01 -1.94 11.28
CA GLY A 98 5.92 -2.41 12.67
C GLY A 98 4.51 -2.89 12.98
N ASP A 99 3.87 -2.30 14.00
CA ASP A 99 2.50 -2.63 14.43
C ASP A 99 1.41 -1.79 13.73
N THR A 100 1.81 -0.94 12.77
CA THR A 100 0.88 -0.11 12.00
C THR A 100 0.63 -0.75 10.64
N ILE A 101 -0.64 -0.86 10.27
CA ILE A 101 -1.07 -1.26 8.92
C ILE A 101 -1.74 -0.05 8.28
N LEU A 102 -1.28 0.32 7.09
CA LEU A 102 -2.04 1.16 6.17
C LEU A 102 -2.62 0.28 5.08
N TYR A 103 -3.89 0.43 4.76
CA TYR A 103 -4.49 -0.30 3.65
C TYR A 103 -5.38 0.61 2.82
N GLY A 104 -5.56 0.28 1.54
CA GLY A 104 -6.51 0.97 0.68
C GLY A 104 -6.87 0.10 -0.50
N ASP A 105 -8.12 0.22 -0.94
CA ASP A 105 -8.70 -0.61 -1.98
C ASP A 105 -8.66 0.14 -3.33
N PHE A 106 -8.46 -0.61 -4.42
CA PHE A 106 -8.45 -0.07 -5.77
C PHE A 106 -9.02 -1.06 -6.77
N ILE A 107 -9.61 -0.54 -7.86
CA ILE A 107 -10.17 -1.31 -8.96
C ILE A 107 -9.23 -1.19 -10.16
N TYR A 108 -8.91 -2.32 -10.81
CA TYR A 108 -8.21 -2.32 -12.10
C TYR A 108 -9.18 -2.14 -13.28
#